data_AF-A0A1F2YIT6-F1
#
_entry.id   AF-A0A1F2YIT6-F1
#
_cell.length_a   1.000
_cell.length_b   1.000
_cell.length_c   1.000
_cell.angle_alpha   90.00
_cell.angle_beta   90.00
_cell.angle_gamma   90.00
#
_symmetry.space_group_name_H-M   'P 1'
#
loop_
_entity.id
_entity.type
_entity.pdbx_description
1 polymer ?
#
loop_
_entity_poly.entity_id
_entity_poly.type
_entity_poly.pdbx_seq_one_letter_code
_entity_poly.pdbx_strand_id
1 'polypeptide(L)'
;MRTFNPELRASMPAVMERIIKGVTEAHGASYEFRYENGYRPVINDEELTAKLRESLLETFGSDIVVEATPTMGGEDFSAYQQKTPGTFFFVGAGNAAKGIVYPHHHPRFTVDEDAFPIGVKAFVSAVFKLLT
;
A
#
# COMPACT_ATOMS: atom_id res chain seq x y z
N MET A 1 0.64 -4.92 14.25
CA MET A 1 2.02 -4.79 13.71
C MET A 1 1.94 -4.47 12.23
N ARG A 2 2.93 -3.75 11.69
CA ARG A 2 3.03 -3.38 10.27
C ARG A 2 4.39 -3.82 9.72
N THR A 3 4.41 -4.40 8.54
CA THR A 3 5.61 -4.93 7.86
C THR A 3 5.36 -4.93 6.36
N PHE A 4 6.38 -4.68 5.55
CA PHE A 4 6.31 -4.86 4.10
C PHE A 4 6.52 -6.30 3.65
N ASN A 5 7.24 -7.10 4.45
CA ASN A 5 7.62 -8.46 4.10
C ASN A 5 6.64 -9.49 4.74
N PRO A 6 6.01 -10.39 3.95
CA PRO A 6 5.09 -11.40 4.45
C PRO A 6 5.71 -12.43 5.41
N GLU A 7 6.97 -12.82 5.20
CA GLU A 7 7.66 -13.79 6.04
C GLU A 7 7.96 -13.21 7.44
N LEU A 8 8.38 -11.94 7.49
CA LEU A 8 8.55 -11.17 8.71
C LEU A 8 7.21 -11.00 9.42
N ARG A 9 6.15 -10.73 8.65
CA ARG A 9 4.78 -10.65 9.17
C ARG A 9 4.37 -11.93 9.88
N ALA A 10 4.67 -13.08 9.29
CA ALA A 10 4.30 -14.40 9.82
C ALA A 10 5.13 -14.80 11.06
N SER A 11 6.40 -14.42 11.12
CA SER A 11 7.30 -14.79 12.21
C SER A 11 7.18 -13.90 13.46
N MET A 12 6.73 -12.66 13.32
CA MET A 12 6.72 -11.71 14.43
C MET A 12 5.90 -12.11 15.66
N PRO A 13 4.70 -12.75 15.55
CA PRO A 13 3.95 -13.17 16.73
C PRO A 13 4.76 -14.09 17.64
N ALA A 14 5.52 -15.03 17.05
CA ALA A 14 6.38 -15.93 17.82
C ALA A 14 7.56 -15.20 18.46
N VAL A 15 8.13 -14.19 17.79
CA VAL A 15 9.18 -13.33 18.36
C VAL A 15 8.64 -12.53 19.55
N MET A 16 7.45 -11.95 19.41
CA MET A 16 6.78 -11.20 20.48
C MET A 16 6.51 -12.10 21.69
N GLU A 17 5.91 -13.26 21.46
CA GLU A 17 5.57 -14.20 22.54
C GLU A 17 6.82 -14.71 23.26
N ARG A 18 7.89 -15.04 22.54
CA ARG A 18 9.16 -15.47 23.13
C ARG A 18 9.73 -14.44 24.11
N ILE A 19 9.65 -13.15 23.78
CA ILE A 19 10.12 -12.06 24.64
C ILE A 19 9.21 -11.93 25.85
N ILE A 20 7.90 -11.91 25.65
CA ILE A 20 6.90 -11.82 26.73
C ILE A 20 7.15 -12.94 27.75
N LYS A 21 7.23 -14.18 27.28
CA LYS A 21 7.49 -15.37 28.10
C LYS A 21 8.76 -15.23 28.92
N GLY A 22 9.88 -14.89 28.28
CA GLY A 22 11.17 -14.77 28.96
C GLY A 22 11.17 -13.71 30.06
N VAL A 23 10.53 -12.57 29.82
CA VAL A 23 10.42 -11.50 30.81
C VAL A 23 9.53 -11.92 31.98
N THR A 24 8.37 -12.53 31.72
CA THR A 24 7.44 -12.92 32.79
C THR A 24 7.98 -14.06 33.65
N GLU A 25 8.59 -15.08 33.05
CA GLU A 25 9.15 -16.21 33.79
C GLU A 25 10.30 -15.75 34.71
N ALA A 26 11.16 -14.85 34.23
CA ALA A 26 12.26 -14.30 35.03
C ALA A 26 11.80 -13.56 36.29
N HIS A 27 10.55 -13.10 36.33
CA HIS A 27 9.98 -12.34 37.45
C HIS A 27 8.89 -13.13 38.22
N GLY A 28 8.72 -14.43 37.95
CA GLY A 28 7.70 -15.25 38.61
C GLY A 28 6.25 -14.86 38.26
N ALA A 29 6.05 -14.21 37.12
CA ALA A 29 4.74 -13.82 36.61
C ALA A 29 4.22 -14.77 35.52
N SER A 30 2.92 -14.73 35.25
CA SER A 30 2.28 -15.40 34.10
C SER A 30 1.79 -14.39 33.06
N TYR A 31 1.41 -14.87 31.87
CA TYR A 31 0.86 -14.03 30.81
C TYR A 31 -0.23 -14.75 30.02
N GLU A 32 -1.08 -13.95 29.36
CA GLU A 32 -1.93 -14.38 28.26
C GLU A 32 -1.56 -13.55 27.03
N PHE A 33 -1.34 -14.21 25.88
CA PHE A 33 -1.00 -13.54 24.64
C PHE A 33 -2.05 -13.84 23.56
N ARG A 34 -2.74 -12.79 23.10
CA ARG A 34 -3.66 -12.85 21.97
C ARG A 34 -3.13 -11.96 20.87
N TYR A 35 -2.99 -12.53 19.68
CA TYR A 35 -2.49 -11.82 18.52
C TYR A 35 -3.51 -11.88 17.38
N GLU A 36 -4.02 -10.71 16.98
CA GLU A 36 -4.95 -10.59 15.87
C GLU A 36 -4.25 -10.07 14.62
N ASN A 37 -4.51 -10.75 13.49
CA ASN A 37 -3.96 -10.37 12.21
C ASN A 37 -4.81 -9.27 11.57
N GLY A 38 -4.24 -8.07 11.42
CA GLY A 38 -4.78 -7.04 10.52
C GLY A 38 -4.49 -7.35 9.04
N TYR A 39 -4.75 -6.37 8.17
CA TYR A 39 -4.48 -6.48 6.74
C TYR A 39 -3.03 -6.88 6.41
N ARG A 40 -2.86 -7.51 5.25
CA ARG A 40 -1.54 -7.88 4.72
C ARG A 40 -0.91 -6.64 4.06
N PRO A 41 0.42 -6.61 3.85
CA PRO A 41 1.01 -5.60 2.98
C PRO A 41 0.40 -5.68 1.58
N VAL A 42 0.15 -4.53 0.97
CA VAL A 42 -0.11 -4.46 -0.47
C VAL A 42 1.21 -4.74 -1.18
N ILE A 43 1.23 -5.81 -1.98
CA ILE A 43 2.40 -6.23 -2.75
C ILE A 43 1.96 -6.33 -4.19
N ASN A 44 2.41 -5.37 -4.99
CA ASN A 44 2.10 -5.33 -6.39
C ASN A 44 2.78 -6.48 -7.15
N ASP A 45 2.01 -7.16 -8.00
CA ASP A 45 2.55 -8.15 -8.91
C ASP A 45 3.53 -7.50 -9.89
N GLU A 46 4.72 -8.07 -10.04
CA GLU A 46 5.84 -7.44 -10.79
C GLU A 46 5.53 -7.32 -12.28
N GLU A 47 5.02 -8.38 -12.91
CA GLU A 47 4.70 -8.40 -14.34
C GLU A 47 3.54 -7.46 -14.67
N LEU A 48 2.46 -7.51 -13.88
CA LEU A 48 1.30 -6.64 -14.06
C LEU A 48 1.68 -5.17 -13.85
N THR A 49 2.54 -4.89 -12.87
CA THR A 49 3.00 -3.52 -12.60
C THR A 49 3.90 -3.01 -13.70
N ALA A 50 4.77 -3.85 -14.27
CA ALA A 50 5.59 -3.47 -15.41
C ALA A 50 4.73 -3.10 -16.63
N LYS A 51 3.71 -3.91 -16.97
CA LYS A 51 2.77 -3.62 -18.06
C LYS A 51 1.97 -2.35 -17.83
N LEU A 52 1.48 -2.15 -16.59
CA LEU A 52 0.80 -0.92 -16.22
C LEU A 52 1.73 0.28 -16.38
N ARG A 53 2.97 0.19 -15.87
CA ARG A 53 3.95 1.28 -15.97
C ARG A 53 4.21 1.65 -17.42
N GLU A 54 4.38 0.67 -18.30
CA GLU A 54 4.56 0.89 -19.74
C GLU A 54 3.38 1.67 -20.33
N SER A 55 2.14 1.25 -20.04
CA SER A 55 0.94 1.97 -20.48
C SER A 55 0.90 3.43 -20.01
N LEU A 56 1.25 3.66 -18.74
CA LEU A 56 1.25 5.01 -18.16
C LEU A 56 2.35 5.87 -18.79
N LEU A 57 3.53 5.32 -19.06
CA LEU A 57 4.62 6.03 -19.74
C LEU A 57 4.25 6.40 -21.18
N GLU A 58 3.61 5.51 -21.93
CA GLU A 58 3.07 5.80 -23.26
C GLU A 58 2.00 6.91 -23.23
N THR A 59 1.20 6.95 -22.16
CA THR A 59 0.03 7.84 -22.04
C THR A 59 0.36 9.24 -21.52
N PHE A 60 1.34 9.34 -20.62
CA PHE A 60 1.66 10.57 -19.87
C PHE A 60 3.12 11.03 -20.03
N GLY A 61 4.01 10.17 -20.54
CA GLY A 61 5.45 10.45 -20.59
C GLY A 61 6.16 10.19 -19.27
N SER A 62 7.50 10.22 -19.32
CA SER A 62 8.38 9.92 -18.19
C SER A 62 8.36 10.96 -17.07
N ASP A 63 7.96 12.19 -17.38
CA ASP A 63 8.05 13.30 -16.41
C ASP A 63 6.94 13.27 -15.36
N ILE A 64 5.86 12.54 -15.63
CA ILE A 64 4.67 12.44 -14.77
C ILE A 64 4.65 11.12 -14.00
N VAL A 65 5.16 10.03 -14.59
CA VAL A 65 5.14 8.69 -13.97
C VAL A 65 6.34 8.51 -13.07
N VAL A 66 6.09 8.38 -11.77
CA VAL A 66 7.15 8.22 -10.75
C VAL A 66 7.03 6.89 -10.02
N GLU A 67 8.16 6.38 -9.53
CA GLU A 67 8.18 5.21 -8.64
C GLU A 67 7.59 5.60 -7.28
N ALA A 68 6.52 4.90 -6.87
CA ALA A 68 5.90 5.16 -5.58
C ALA A 68 6.79 4.65 -4.45
N THR A 69 6.98 5.46 -3.41
CA THR A 69 7.62 4.99 -2.18
C THR A 69 6.62 4.17 -1.36
N PRO A 70 7.00 2.99 -0.82
CA PRO A 70 6.12 2.22 0.05
C PRO A 70 5.67 3.03 1.27
N THR A 71 4.38 2.95 1.60
CA THR A 71 3.83 3.62 2.78
C THR A 71 3.49 2.63 3.88
N MET A 72 3.59 3.06 5.13
CA MET A 72 3.15 2.24 6.27
C MET A 72 1.63 2.23 6.44
N GLY A 73 0.84 2.76 5.50
CA GLY A 73 -0.63 2.67 5.54
C GLY A 73 -1.09 1.21 5.49
N GLY A 74 -2.25 0.91 6.08
CA GLY A 74 -2.93 -0.37 5.88
C GLY A 74 -4.01 -0.19 4.83
N GLU A 75 -4.04 -1.05 3.82
CA GLU A 75 -4.99 -0.99 2.71
C GLU A 75 -5.61 -2.38 2.48
N ASP A 76 -6.94 -2.43 2.37
CA ASP A 76 -7.68 -3.69 2.29
C ASP A 76 -7.62 -4.31 0.89
N PHE A 77 -7.13 -3.57 -0.11
CA PHE A 77 -6.79 -4.09 -1.44
C PHE A 77 -5.88 -5.31 -1.38
N SER A 78 -5.04 -5.40 -0.34
CA SER A 78 -4.21 -6.57 -0.04
C SER A 78 -5.01 -7.88 0.03
N ALA A 79 -6.31 -7.84 0.37
CA ALA A 79 -7.20 -9.00 0.36
C ALA A 79 -7.54 -9.49 -1.06
N TYR A 80 -7.73 -8.58 -2.03
CA TYR A 80 -7.92 -8.97 -3.44
C TYR A 80 -6.66 -9.61 -4.01
N GLN A 81 -5.49 -9.08 -3.65
CA GLN A 81 -4.19 -9.64 -4.06
C GLN A 81 -3.93 -11.05 -3.52
N GLN A 82 -4.71 -11.55 -2.56
CA GLN A 82 -4.65 -12.96 -2.12
C GLN A 82 -5.42 -13.91 -3.04
N LYS A 83 -6.19 -13.39 -3.99
CA LYS A 83 -7.05 -14.17 -4.88
C LYS A 83 -6.56 -14.15 -6.32
N THR A 84 -5.88 -13.09 -6.72
CA THR A 84 -5.39 -12.89 -8.09
C THR A 84 -4.21 -11.92 -8.06
N PRO A 85 -3.29 -11.96 -9.05
CA PRO A 85 -2.33 -10.88 -9.27
C PRO A 85 -3.06 -9.53 -9.34
N GLY A 86 -2.49 -8.53 -8.68
CA GLY A 86 -3.08 -7.20 -8.60
C GLY A 86 -2.00 -6.14 -8.42
N THR A 87 -2.25 -4.96 -8.97
CA THR A 87 -1.37 -3.79 -8.84
C THR A 87 -2.19 -2.61 -8.34
N PHE A 88 -1.61 -1.87 -7.40
CA PHE A 88 -2.18 -0.68 -6.78
C PHE A 88 -1.21 0.48 -7.01
N PHE A 89 -1.73 1.62 -7.47
CA PHE A 89 -0.94 2.80 -7.77
C PHE A 89 -1.64 4.06 -7.26
N PHE A 90 -0.88 5.12 -7.07
CA PHE A 90 -1.39 6.40 -6.62
C PHE A 90 -1.62 7.35 -7.79
N VAL A 91 -2.68 8.13 -7.71
CA VAL A 91 -2.90 9.32 -8.54
C VAL A 91 -2.60 10.54 -7.69
N GLY A 92 -1.60 11.33 -8.07
CA GLY A 92 -1.22 12.53 -7.34
C GLY A 92 -2.34 13.57 -7.37
N ALA A 93 -2.86 13.94 -6.20
CA ALA A 93 -3.94 14.92 -6.05
C ALA A 93 -3.62 16.07 -5.07
N GLY A 94 -2.34 16.20 -4.69
CA GLY A 94 -1.84 17.33 -3.90
C GLY A 94 -1.41 18.48 -4.81
N ASN A 95 -1.63 19.71 -4.36
CA ASN A 95 -1.24 20.92 -5.09
C ASN A 95 -0.84 22.04 -4.13
N ALA A 96 0.47 22.27 -3.99
CA ALA A 96 1.00 23.30 -3.10
C ALA A 96 0.60 24.72 -3.53
N ALA A 97 0.50 24.99 -4.84
CA ALA A 97 0.10 26.31 -5.35
C ALA A 97 -1.37 26.63 -5.01
N LYS A 98 -2.23 25.60 -4.91
CA LYS A 98 -3.63 25.71 -4.45
C LYS A 98 -3.80 25.51 -2.93
N GLY A 99 -2.72 25.31 -2.18
CA GLY A 99 -2.78 25.04 -0.72
C GLY A 99 -3.29 23.65 -0.34
N ILE A 100 -3.38 22.72 -1.30
CA ILE A 100 -3.86 21.35 -1.11
C ILE A 100 -2.67 20.47 -0.68
N VAL A 101 -2.34 20.58 0.61
CA VAL A 101 -1.11 19.98 1.19
C VAL A 101 -1.38 19.09 2.41
N TYR A 102 -2.64 18.98 2.84
CA TYR A 102 -2.99 18.20 4.02
C TYR A 102 -3.11 16.71 3.68
N PRO A 103 -2.56 15.82 4.52
CA PRO A 103 -2.56 14.38 4.24
C PRO A 103 -3.97 13.79 4.41
N HIS A 104 -4.13 12.53 3.97
CA HIS A 104 -5.30 11.73 4.30
C HIS A 104 -5.58 11.75 5.81
N HIS A 105 -6.86 11.70 6.18
CA HIS A 105 -7.37 11.77 7.56
C HIS A 105 -7.16 13.11 8.30
N HIS A 106 -6.63 14.15 7.66
CA HIS A 106 -6.56 15.48 8.25
C HIS A 106 -7.91 16.24 8.09
N PRO A 107 -8.39 17.03 9.08
CA PRO A 107 -9.68 17.76 8.96
C PRO A 107 -9.76 18.78 7.81
N ARG A 108 -8.61 19.19 7.29
CA ARG A 108 -8.47 20.09 6.12
C ARG A 108 -8.12 19.34 4.83
N PHE A 109 -8.18 18.01 4.85
CA PHE A 109 -7.96 17.21 3.67
C PHE A 109 -8.92 17.65 2.57
N THR A 110 -8.36 17.87 1.39
CA THR A 110 -9.07 18.07 0.13
C THR A 110 -8.16 17.56 -0.99
N VAL A 111 -8.68 17.51 -2.21
CA VAL A 111 -7.96 16.99 -3.38
C VAL A 111 -8.01 18.02 -4.51
N ASP A 112 -6.98 18.04 -5.34
CA ASP A 112 -7.03 18.77 -6.61
C ASP A 112 -7.87 17.98 -7.62
N GLU A 113 -9.05 18.49 -7.97
CA GLU A 113 -9.96 17.82 -8.90
C GLU A 113 -9.41 17.71 -10.33
N ASP A 114 -8.35 18.47 -10.67
CA ASP A 114 -7.60 18.29 -11.91
C ASP A 114 -6.95 16.89 -12.00
N ALA A 115 -6.82 16.19 -10.87
CA ALA A 115 -6.34 14.80 -10.83
C ALA A 115 -7.38 13.78 -11.32
N PHE A 116 -8.67 14.09 -11.32
CA PHE A 116 -9.71 13.17 -11.76
C PHE A 116 -9.58 12.73 -13.22
N PRO A 117 -9.43 13.63 -14.22
CA PRO A 117 -9.21 13.20 -15.59
C PRO A 117 -7.92 12.40 -15.77
N ILE A 118 -6.88 12.67 -14.97
CA ILE A 118 -5.63 11.88 -14.97
C ILE A 118 -5.91 10.45 -14.51
N GLY A 119 -6.60 10.29 -13.38
CA GLY A 119 -6.98 8.97 -12.85
C GLY A 119 -7.84 8.17 -13.83
N VAL A 120 -8.87 8.78 -14.42
CA VAL A 120 -9.72 8.13 -15.43
C VAL A 120 -8.88 7.68 -16.63
N LYS A 121 -8.05 8.57 -17.18
CA LYS A 121 -7.21 8.24 -18.33
C LYS A 121 -6.22 7.11 -18.02
N ALA A 122 -5.65 7.08 -16.81
CA ALA A 122 -4.75 6.02 -16.36
C ALA A 122 -5.44 4.65 -16.29
N PHE A 123 -6.66 4.56 -15.74
CA PHE A 123 -7.40 3.31 -15.71
C PHE A 123 -7.84 2.86 -17.11
N VAL A 124 -8.27 3.79 -17.97
CA VAL A 124 -8.67 3.47 -19.35
C VAL A 124 -7.47 2.95 -20.15
N SER A 125 -6.32 3.61 -20.08
CA SER A 125 -5.11 3.14 -20.79
C SER A 125 -4.64 1.78 -20.28
N ALA A 126 -4.73 1.53 -18.97
CA ALA A 126 -4.41 0.24 -18.37
C ALA A 126 -5.33 -0.86 -18.89
N VAL A 127 -6.64 -0.61 -18.97
CA VAL A 127 -7.60 -1.58 -19.51
C VAL A 127 -7.26 -1.95 -20.95
N PHE A 128 -6.94 -0.96 -21.81
CA PHE A 128 -6.51 -1.26 -23.18
C PHE A 128 -5.23 -2.09 -23.19
N LYS A 129 -4.17 -1.67 -22.49
CA LYS A 129 -2.88 -2.38 -22.50
C LYS A 129 -2.98 -3.83 -21.97
N LEU A 130 -3.86 -4.08 -21.00
CA LEU A 130 -3.94 -5.38 -20.33
C LEU A 130 -4.91 -6.36 -20.99
N LEU A 131 -5.84 -5.88 -21.81
CA LEU A 131 -6.89 -6.70 -22.43
C LEU A 131 -6.78 -6.82 -23.96
N THR A 132 -5.85 -6.11 -24.60
CA THR A 132 -5.55 -6.22 -26.04
C THR A 132 -4.16 -6.79 -26.26
#